data_AF-A0A8W8MRG3-F1
#
_entry.id   AF-A0A8W8MRG3-F1
#
_cell.length_a   1.000
_cell.length_b   1.000
_cell.length_c   1.000
_cell.angle_alpha   90.00
_cell.angle_beta   90.00
_cell.angle_gamma   90.00
#
_symmetry.space_group_name_H-M   'P 1'
#
loop_
_entity.id
_entity.type
_entity.pdbx_description
1 polymer ?
#
loop_
_entity_poly.entity_id
_entity_poly.type
_entity_poly.pdbx_seq_one_letter_code
_entity_poly.pdbx_strand_id
1 'polypeptide(L)'
;MTSVLLTEPVQWTTIPVLVKNCKLLLNELFNQIEANMWYDEDEEEEENPDFSKDPTYQIDLQAYLTEFLQSLSQQACYSTFSSHHNDSEKHFLRTIYINV
;
A
#
# COMPACT_ATOMS: atom_id res chain seq x y z
N MET A 1 -40.96 16.28 -21.84
CA MET A 1 -39.64 15.77 -22.23
C MET A 1 -38.76 15.76 -20.98
N THR A 2 -38.71 14.62 -20.30
CA THR A 2 -37.89 14.39 -19.10
C THR A 2 -36.48 14.04 -19.56
N SER A 3 -35.51 14.91 -19.28
CA SER A 3 -34.09 14.61 -19.45
C SER A 3 -33.73 13.49 -18.47
N VAL A 4 -33.50 12.29 -18.99
CA VAL A 4 -32.89 11.21 -18.23
C VAL A 4 -31.44 11.63 -18.01
N LEU A 5 -31.05 11.87 -16.75
CA LEU A 5 -29.66 12.04 -16.37
C LEU A 5 -28.92 10.74 -16.73
N LEU A 6 -28.34 10.68 -17.93
CA LEU A 6 -27.43 9.63 -18.35
C LEU A 6 -26.15 9.81 -17.52
N THR A 7 -26.12 9.17 -16.34
CA THR A 7 -24.90 8.99 -15.57
C THR A 7 -23.91 8.26 -16.45
N GLU A 8 -22.76 8.88 -16.73
CA GLU A 8 -21.73 8.22 -17.52
C GLU A 8 -21.30 6.90 -16.87
N PRO A 9 -21.07 5.83 -17.66
CA PRO A 9 -20.68 4.54 -17.11
C PRO A 9 -19.31 4.63 -16.44
N VAL A 10 -19.15 3.92 -15.31
CA VAL A 10 -17.88 3.83 -14.58
C VAL A 10 -16.75 3.41 -15.54
N GLN A 11 -15.70 4.22 -15.60
CA GLN A 11 -14.49 3.94 -16.37
C GLN A 11 -13.37 3.49 -15.42
N TRP A 12 -12.65 2.44 -15.81
CA TRP A 12 -11.48 1.94 -15.07
C TRP A 12 -10.19 2.32 -15.77
N THR A 13 -9.15 2.61 -15.00
CA THR A 13 -7.83 2.89 -15.55
C THR A 13 -7.17 1.61 -16.04
N THR A 14 -6.47 1.69 -17.18
CA THR A 14 -5.57 0.64 -17.65
C THR A 14 -4.15 1.06 -17.32
N ILE A 15 -3.49 0.33 -16.41
CA ILE A 15 -2.14 0.64 -15.94
C ILE A 15 -1.23 -0.60 -16.02
N PRO A 16 0.10 -0.44 -16.08
CA PRO A 16 1.03 -1.56 -16.03
C PRO A 16 0.87 -2.37 -14.73
N VAL A 17 1.07 -3.68 -14.81
CA VAL A 17 0.93 -4.60 -13.65
C VAL A 17 1.84 -4.18 -12.49
N LEU A 18 3.09 -3.80 -12.77
CA LEU A 18 4.01 -3.35 -11.73
C LEU A 18 3.54 -2.06 -11.03
N VAL A 19 2.87 -1.15 -11.75
CA VAL A 19 2.28 0.05 -11.14
C VAL A 19 1.14 -0.35 -10.20
N LYS A 20 0.31 -1.32 -10.60
CA LYS A 20 -0.73 -1.83 -9.72
C LYS A 20 -0.15 -2.52 -8.48
N ASN A 21 0.91 -3.30 -8.63
CA ASN A 21 1.59 -3.93 -7.49
C ASN A 21 2.15 -2.88 -6.52
N CYS A 22 2.82 -1.83 -7.03
CA CYS A 22 3.30 -0.72 -6.19
C CYS A 22 2.17 -0.07 -5.39
N LYS A 23 1.02 0.19 -6.03
CA LYS A 23 -0.16 0.73 -5.35
C LYS A 23 -0.73 -0.20 -4.28
N LEU A 24 -0.74 -1.50 -4.53
CA LEU A 24 -1.22 -2.49 -3.55
C LEU A 24 -0.26 -2.58 -2.35
N LEU A 25 1.05 -2.53 -2.56
CA LEU A 25 2.04 -2.49 -1.47
C LEU A 25 1.90 -1.22 -0.62
N LEU A 26 1.65 -0.07 -1.25
CA LEU A 26 1.36 1.18 -0.54
C LEU A 26 0.08 1.08 0.30
N ASN A 27 -0.97 0.51 -0.28
CA ASN A 27 -2.24 0.31 0.43
C ASN A 27 -2.07 -0.66 1.61
N GLU A 28 -1.27 -1.71 1.45
CA GLU A 28 -0.99 -2.65 2.54
C GLU A 28 -0.25 -1.95 3.68
N LEU A 29 0.82 -1.19 3.38
CA LEU A 29 1.53 -0.44 4.41
C LEU A 29 0.63 0.58 5.13
N PHE A 30 -0.29 1.22 4.39
CA PHE A 30 -1.28 2.11 4.99
C PHE A 30 -2.17 1.38 6.00
N ASN A 31 -2.74 0.24 5.59
CA ASN A 31 -3.58 -0.59 6.46
C ASN A 31 -2.81 -1.10 7.69
N GLN A 32 -1.56 -1.52 7.53
CA GLN A 32 -0.70 -1.99 8.63
C GLN A 32 -0.46 -0.90 9.67
N ILE A 33 -0.16 0.33 9.22
CA ILE A 33 0.00 1.48 10.14
C ILE A 33 -1.32 1.79 10.85
N GLU A 34 -2.45 1.77 10.14
CA GLU A 34 -3.77 2.00 10.76
C GLU A 34 -4.12 0.93 11.80
N ALA A 35 -3.87 -0.34 11.49
CA ALA A 35 -4.07 -1.46 12.40
C ALA A 35 -3.22 -1.26 13.66
N ASN A 36 -1.91 -1.01 13.52
CA ASN A 36 -1.00 -0.83 14.64
C ASN A 36 -1.35 0.37 15.54
N MET A 37 -2.11 1.35 15.03
CA MET A 37 -2.62 2.46 15.86
C MET A 37 -3.88 2.11 16.65
N TRP A 38 -4.59 1.03 16.29
CA TRP A 38 -5.89 0.66 16.87
C TRP A 38 -5.85 -0.56 17.80
N TYR A 39 -4.90 -1.48 17.60
CA TYR A 39 -4.76 -2.66 18.46
C TYR A 39 -3.93 -2.34 19.72
N ASP A 40 -4.56 -2.43 20.90
CA ASP A 40 -3.86 -2.62 22.18
C ASP A 40 -3.34 -4.07 22.23
N GLU A 41 -2.12 -4.29 22.75
CA GLU A 41 -1.34 -5.55 22.75
C GLU A 41 -1.99 -6.78 23.47
N ASP A 42 -3.29 -6.74 23.78
CA ASP A 42 -3.95 -7.66 24.73
C ASP A 42 -4.81 -8.78 24.07
N GLU A 43 -4.62 -9.10 22.78
CA GLU A 43 -5.19 -10.31 22.18
C GLU A 43 -4.12 -11.41 22.06
N GLU A 44 -4.08 -12.32 23.05
CA GLU A 44 -3.32 -13.57 22.98
C GLU A 44 -3.94 -14.48 21.90
N GLU A 45 -3.53 -14.32 20.65
CA GLU A 45 -3.89 -15.25 19.58
C GLU A 45 -3.19 -16.60 19.80
N GLU A 46 -3.94 -17.71 19.66
CA GLU A 46 -3.35 -19.06 19.67
C GLU A 46 -2.36 -19.22 18.49
N GLU A 47 -1.07 -19.13 18.78
CA GLU A 47 -0.01 -19.29 17.77
C GLU A 47 -0.03 -20.69 17.16
N ASN A 48 -0.23 -20.77 15.84
CA ASN A 48 -0.10 -22.01 15.12
C ASN A 48 1.39 -22.40 15.00
N PRO A 49 1.79 -23.59 15.52
CA PRO A 49 3.20 -23.97 15.65
C PRO A 49 3.92 -24.15 14.30
N ASP A 50 3.20 -24.32 13.19
CA ASP A 50 3.82 -24.39 11.87
C ASP A 50 4.14 -23.00 11.29
N PHE A 51 3.47 -21.92 11.74
CA PHE A 51 3.79 -20.56 11.33
C PHE A 51 5.13 -20.10 11.91
N SER A 52 5.46 -20.46 13.14
CA SER A 52 6.75 -20.12 13.78
C SER A 52 7.99 -20.64 13.03
N LYS A 53 7.82 -21.62 12.14
CA LYS A 53 8.89 -22.20 11.32
C LYS A 53 9.08 -21.46 10.00
N ASP A 54 8.13 -20.60 9.61
CA ASP A 54 8.26 -19.79 8.41
C ASP A 54 9.29 -18.67 8.66
N PRO A 55 10.34 -18.54 7.83
CA PRO A 55 11.29 -17.44 7.93
C PRO A 55 10.64 -16.05 7.88
N THR A 56 9.43 -15.93 7.31
CA THR A 56 8.71 -14.66 7.23
C THR A 56 7.88 -14.34 8.46
N TYR A 57 7.68 -15.28 9.39
CA TYR A 57 6.86 -15.07 10.58
C TYR A 57 7.37 -13.95 11.48
N GLN A 58 8.69 -13.80 11.57
CA GLN A 58 9.33 -12.79 12.42
C GLN A 58 9.55 -11.44 11.71
N ILE A 59 9.08 -11.29 10.47
CA ILE A 59 9.26 -10.05 9.73
C ILE A 59 8.25 -9.04 10.23
N ASP A 60 8.75 -7.91 10.73
CA ASP A 60 7.94 -6.69 10.87
C ASP A 60 7.55 -6.21 9.47
N LEU A 61 6.31 -6.50 9.08
CA LEU A 61 5.79 -6.19 7.75
C LEU A 61 5.76 -4.68 7.49
N GLN A 62 5.44 -3.87 8.51
CA GLN A 62 5.42 -2.42 8.39
C GLN A 62 6.82 -1.88 8.11
N ALA A 63 7.82 -2.30 8.89
CA ALA A 63 9.21 -1.89 8.69
C ALA A 63 9.72 -2.34 7.31
N TYR A 64 9.47 -3.60 6.95
CA TYR A 64 9.91 -4.18 5.68
C TYR A 64 9.33 -3.43 4.47
N LEU A 65 8.02 -3.17 4.45
CA LEU A 65 7.37 -2.44 3.35
C LEU A 65 7.84 -0.99 3.28
N THR A 66 8.07 -0.35 4.43
CA THR A 66 8.60 1.02 4.49
C THR A 66 9.98 1.09 3.84
N GLU A 67 10.90 0.21 4.24
CA GLU A 67 12.25 0.16 3.67
C GLU A 67 12.24 -0.19 2.19
N PHE A 68 11.40 -1.15 1.78
CA PHE A 68 11.26 -1.54 0.38
C PHE A 68 10.79 -0.36 -0.49
N LEU A 69 9.76 0.38 -0.06
CA LEU A 69 9.23 1.52 -0.81
C LEU A 69 10.24 2.68 -0.87
N GLN A 70 10.97 2.93 0.21
CA GLN A 70 12.06 3.92 0.23
C GLN A 70 13.20 3.53 -0.71
N SER A 71 13.59 2.25 -0.75
CA SER A 71 14.59 1.74 -1.68
C SER A 71 14.11 1.83 -3.14
N LEU A 72 12.86 1.43 -3.39
CA LEU A 72 12.22 1.54 -4.70
C LEU A 72 12.20 2.99 -5.19
N SER A 73 11.96 3.96 -4.30
CA SER A 73 11.90 5.38 -4.68
C SER A 73 13.23 5.96 -5.14
N GLN A 74 14.36 5.33 -4.80
CA GLN A 74 15.69 5.72 -5.27
C GLN A 74 16.02 5.17 -6.66
N GLN A 75 15.24 4.22 -7.18
CA GLN A 75 15.49 3.64 -8.48
C GLN A 75 15.12 4.60 -9.62
N ALA A 76 15.90 4.62 -10.69
CA ALA A 76 15.67 5.52 -11.84
C ALA A 76 14.28 5.35 -12.48
N CYS A 77 13.72 4.14 -12.41
CA CYS A 77 12.39 3.82 -12.92
C CYS A 77 11.25 4.38 -12.06
N TYR A 78 11.51 4.82 -10.82
CA TYR A 78 10.47 5.27 -9.90
C TYR A 78 9.67 6.47 -10.44
N SER A 79 10.30 7.33 -11.24
CA SER A 79 9.61 8.42 -11.93
C SER A 79 8.42 7.96 -12.80
N THR A 80 8.48 6.74 -13.33
CA THR A 80 7.38 6.14 -14.08
C THR A 80 6.23 5.74 -13.14
N PHE A 81 6.55 5.19 -11.97
CA PHE A 81 5.56 4.82 -10.97
C PHE A 81 4.91 6.05 -10.32
N SER A 82 5.71 7.07 -10.01
CA SER A 82 5.25 8.27 -9.30
C SER A 82 4.20 9.07 -10.09
N SER A 83 4.29 9.03 -11.42
CA SER A 83 3.31 9.65 -12.33
C SER A 83 1.89 9.05 -12.20
N HIS A 84 1.76 7.83 -11.68
CA HIS A 84 0.48 7.15 -11.50
C HIS A 84 -0.10 7.30 -10.09
N HIS A 85 0.59 7.96 -9.14
CA HIS A 85 0.05 8.17 -7.81
C HIS A 85 -1.05 9.24 -7.78
N ASN A 86 -2.12 8.95 -7.03
CA ASN A 86 -3.15 9.95 -6.72
C ASN A 86 -2.71 10.81 -5.51
N ASP A 87 -3.49 11.84 -5.17
CA ASP A 87 -3.10 12.80 -4.12
C ASP A 87 -3.03 12.16 -2.73
N SER A 88 -3.92 11.23 -2.40
CA SER A 88 -3.89 10.48 -1.14
C SER A 88 -2.65 9.60 -1.03
N GLU A 89 -2.31 8.87 -2.09
CA GLU A 89 -1.10 8.05 -2.15
C GLU A 89 0.17 8.91 -2.04
N LYS A 90 0.22 10.07 -2.70
CA LYS A 90 1.34 11.02 -2.58
C LYS A 90 1.46 11.59 -1.18
N HIS A 91 0.34 11.88 -0.52
CA HIS A 91 0.35 12.34 0.86
C HIS A 91 0.95 11.28 1.78
N PHE A 92 0.52 10.03 1.64
CA PHE A 92 1.06 8.91 2.39
C PHE A 92 2.55 8.64 2.11
N LEU A 93 2.99 8.70 0.85
CA LEU A 93 4.41 8.57 0.52
C LEU A 93 5.28 9.59 1.25
N ARG A 94 4.79 10.81 1.45
CA ARG A 94 5.50 11.84 2.22
C ARG A 94 5.58 11.54 3.71
N THR A 95 4.60 10.84 4.30
CA THR A 95 4.65 10.46 5.72
C THR A 95 5.74 9.42 6.00
N ILE A 96 6.08 8.60 5.00
CA ILE A 96 7.20 7.64 5.05
C ILE A 96 8.49 8.18 4.42
N TYR A 97 8.62 9.51 4.31
CA TYR A 97 9.83 10.21 3.83
C TYR A 97 10.22 9.98 2.37
N ILE A 98 9.25 9.65 1.49
CA ILE A 98 9.46 9.54 0.05
C ILE A 98 9.01 10.84 -0.63
N ASN A 99 9.87 11.45 -1.45
CA ASN A 99 9.58 12.70 -2.15
C ASN A 99 8.95 12.43 -3.53
N VAL A 100 7.69 12.83 -3.71
CA VAL A 100 6.85 12.63 -4.92
C VAL A 100 5.92 13.79 -5.23
#